data_AF-A0A5N6ZPR9-F1
#
_entry.id   AF-A0A5N6ZPR9-F1
#
_cell.length_a   1.000
_cell.length_b   1.000
_cell.length_c   1.000
_cell.angle_alpha   90.00
_cell.angle_beta   90.00
_cell.angle_gamma   90.00
#
_symmetry.space_group_name_H-M   'P 1'
#
loop_
_entity.id
_entity.type
_entity.pdbx_description
1 polymer ?
#
loop_
_entity_poly.entity_id
_entity_poly.type
_entity_poly.pdbx_seq_one_letter_code
_entity_poly.pdbx_strand_id
1 'polypeptide(L)'
;MTSICSALTGEQVDAYFERVQLPKTYRRDQHPALDLSFLSNLQGYHVTAIPYENLSLHYAKNVKVSLDVAELHKKLVRLHSVNIVTLDQQRYLIDVGYGGNGPRCPLPLVKGSIHKNIGTQTMRLVYEPLPGSRQRQWIYQTRNAEDQPFFTSCHSDCFLTSHLLVVKYLRERDEVYGEIVLDDDKVKKNQGGKNVLVQMCMTERERVKALKDQFGIELTEEEQKGIQGRMSALAMSDC
;
A
#
# COMPACT_ATOMS: atom_id res chain seq x y z
N MET A 1 14.38 -22.01 24.26
CA MET A 1 13.65 -21.71 23.03
C MET A 1 12.39 -20.95 23.43
N THR A 2 12.37 -19.63 23.28
CA THR A 2 11.15 -18.85 23.48
C THR A 2 10.17 -19.29 22.41
N SER A 3 9.09 -19.95 22.82
CA SER A 3 7.95 -20.19 21.94
C SER A 3 7.47 -18.82 21.47
N ILE A 4 7.68 -18.52 20.19
CA ILE A 4 7.14 -17.30 19.59
C ILE A 4 5.64 -17.58 19.45
N CYS A 5 4.87 -17.22 20.47
CA CYS A 5 3.43 -17.17 20.33
C CYS A 5 3.12 -16.09 19.28
N SER A 6 2.37 -16.48 18.25
CA SER A 6 1.76 -15.52 17.34
C SER A 6 0.93 -14.52 18.14
N ALA A 7 1.05 -13.23 17.81
CA ALA A 7 0.19 -12.19 18.38
C ALA A 7 -1.28 -12.33 17.91
N LEU A 8 -1.51 -13.10 16.85
CA LEU A 8 -2.83 -13.40 16.30
C LEU A 8 -3.26 -14.83 16.65
N THR A 9 -4.52 -14.99 17.01
CA THR A 9 -5.16 -16.30 17.16
C THR A 9 -5.40 -16.95 15.81
N GLY A 10 -5.66 -18.26 15.79
CA GLY A 10 -6.01 -18.98 14.56
C GLY A 10 -7.24 -18.39 13.87
N GLU A 11 -8.28 -18.07 14.65
CA GLU A 11 -9.52 -17.47 14.14
C GLU A 11 -9.27 -16.08 13.52
N GLN A 12 -8.40 -15.27 14.13
CA GLN A 12 -8.01 -13.97 13.56
C GLN A 12 -7.27 -14.12 12.23
N VAL A 13 -6.42 -15.15 12.10
CA VAL A 13 -5.75 -15.47 10.83
C VAL A 13 -6.75 -15.94 9.77
N ASP A 14 -7.71 -16.79 10.15
CA ASP A 14 -8.71 -17.31 9.23
C ASP A 14 -9.64 -16.19 8.73
N ALA A 15 -10.09 -15.30 9.63
CA ALA A 15 -10.85 -14.10 9.29
C ALA A 15 -10.06 -13.15 8.36
N TYR A 16 -8.76 -13.00 8.59
CA TYR A 16 -7.90 -12.25 7.68
C TYR A 16 -7.81 -12.90 6.29
N PHE A 17 -7.62 -14.22 6.22
CA PHE A 17 -7.61 -14.95 4.94
C PHE A 17 -8.96 -14.82 4.20
N GLU A 18 -10.08 -14.79 4.91
CA GLU A 18 -11.40 -14.48 4.33
C GLU A 18 -11.46 -13.05 3.78
N ARG A 19 -11.01 -12.07 4.58
CA ARG A 19 -11.00 -10.65 4.19
C ARG A 19 -10.18 -10.38 2.93
N VAL A 20 -9.05 -11.08 2.76
CA VAL A 20 -8.21 -10.95 1.54
C VAL A 20 -8.61 -11.90 0.41
N GLN A 21 -9.68 -12.69 0.61
CA GLN A 21 -10.22 -13.64 -0.36
C GLN A 21 -9.19 -14.69 -0.81
N LEU A 22 -8.33 -15.13 0.11
CA LEU A 22 -7.30 -16.13 -0.17
C LEU A 22 -7.95 -17.49 -0.56
N PRO A 23 -7.53 -18.17 -1.64
CA PRO A 23 -8.11 -19.44 -2.04
C PRO A 23 -8.05 -20.51 -0.94
N LYS A 24 -9.03 -21.44 -0.95
CA LYS A 24 -9.14 -22.49 0.06
C LYS A 24 -7.87 -23.35 0.19
N THR A 25 -7.17 -23.58 -0.91
CA THR A 25 -5.91 -24.34 -0.96
C THR A 25 -4.79 -23.75 -0.10
N TYR A 26 -4.85 -22.47 0.24
CA TYR A 26 -3.87 -21.78 1.08
C TYR A 26 -4.35 -21.59 2.53
N ARG A 27 -5.46 -22.23 2.93
CA ARG A 27 -6.02 -22.11 4.28
C ARG A 27 -5.31 -23.05 5.25
N ARG A 28 -5.31 -22.70 6.54
CA ARG A 28 -4.51 -23.40 7.56
C ARG A 28 -4.89 -24.87 7.70
N ASP A 29 -6.17 -25.19 7.55
CA ASP A 29 -6.74 -26.55 7.57
C ASP A 29 -6.26 -27.42 6.41
N GLN A 30 -5.81 -26.81 5.31
CA GLN A 30 -5.22 -27.51 4.16
C GLN A 30 -3.71 -27.75 4.31
N HIS A 31 -3.09 -27.27 5.39
CA HIS A 31 -1.67 -27.42 5.67
C HIS A 31 -0.76 -27.07 4.46
N PRO A 32 -0.90 -25.88 3.85
CA PRO A 32 -0.11 -25.51 2.69
C PRO A 32 1.37 -25.43 3.04
N ALA A 33 2.24 -25.65 2.04
CA ALA A 33 3.65 -25.34 2.17
C ALA A 33 3.83 -23.84 2.43
N LEU A 34 4.57 -23.48 3.49
CA LEU A 34 4.85 -22.09 3.85
C LEU A 34 6.12 -21.59 3.14
N ASP A 35 6.07 -21.64 1.81
CA ASP A 35 7.19 -21.33 0.93
C ASP A 35 7.06 -19.93 0.29
N LEU A 36 7.96 -19.63 -0.66
CA LEU A 36 7.94 -18.36 -1.39
C LEU A 36 6.67 -18.19 -2.23
N SER A 37 6.10 -19.27 -2.75
CA SER A 37 4.86 -19.23 -3.54
C SER A 37 3.68 -18.85 -2.65
N PHE A 38 3.58 -19.45 -1.46
CA PHE A 38 2.59 -19.07 -0.46
C PHE A 38 2.71 -17.59 -0.08
N LEU A 39 3.92 -17.15 0.25
CA LEU A 39 4.16 -15.75 0.66
C LEU A 39 3.86 -14.76 -0.47
N SER A 40 4.22 -15.10 -1.71
CA SER A 40 3.93 -14.30 -2.91
C SER A 40 2.43 -14.16 -3.14
N ASN A 41 1.68 -15.25 -3.01
CA ASN A 41 0.23 -15.22 -3.14
C ASN A 41 -0.39 -14.42 -2.00
N LEU A 42 0.00 -14.66 -0.75
CA LEU A 42 -0.54 -13.94 0.40
C LEU A 42 -0.36 -12.42 0.27
N GLN A 43 0.84 -11.96 -0.12
CA GLN A 43 1.11 -10.54 -0.38
C GLN A 43 0.24 -10.01 -1.52
N GLY A 44 0.15 -10.73 -2.64
CA GLY A 44 -0.67 -10.34 -3.79
C GLY A 44 -2.16 -10.24 -3.48
N TYR A 45 -2.72 -11.17 -2.70
CA TYR A 45 -4.12 -11.11 -2.25
C TYR A 45 -4.34 -9.95 -1.26
N HIS A 46 -3.39 -9.69 -0.36
CA HIS A 46 -3.47 -8.55 0.56
C HIS A 46 -3.59 -7.21 -0.18
N VAL A 47 -2.61 -6.89 -1.04
CA VAL A 47 -2.53 -5.56 -1.67
C VAL A 47 -3.67 -5.27 -2.64
N THR A 48 -4.41 -6.30 -3.05
CA THR A 48 -5.55 -6.18 -3.99
C THR A 48 -6.89 -6.12 -3.26
N ALA A 49 -7.00 -6.79 -2.11
CA ALA A 49 -8.20 -6.78 -1.30
C ALA A 49 -8.26 -5.62 -0.30
N ILE A 50 -7.11 -5.11 0.15
CA ILE A 50 -6.99 -4.03 1.13
C ILE A 50 -6.30 -2.85 0.44
N PRO A 51 -7.06 -1.80 0.07
CA PRO A 51 -6.48 -0.60 -0.50
C PRO A 51 -5.55 0.10 0.49
N TYR A 52 -4.49 0.70 -0.02
CA TYR A 52 -3.77 1.75 0.71
C TYR A 52 -4.65 3.00 0.72
N GLU A 53 -4.79 3.64 1.87
CA GLU A 53 -5.61 4.85 2.02
C GLU A 53 -5.06 5.76 3.13
N ASN A 54 -5.37 7.05 3.04
CA ASN A 54 -5.10 8.04 4.09
C ASN A 54 -6.35 8.83 4.48
N LEU A 55 -7.55 8.30 4.24
CA LEU A 55 -8.84 8.97 4.40
C LEU A 55 -9.08 9.40 5.84
N SER A 56 -8.57 8.66 6.83
CA SER A 56 -8.67 9.06 8.24
C SER A 56 -8.01 10.42 8.54
N LEU A 57 -7.01 10.85 7.76
CA LEU A 57 -6.41 12.18 7.88
C LEU A 57 -7.31 13.30 7.33
N HIS A 58 -8.33 12.94 6.54
CA HIS A 58 -9.17 13.87 5.79
C HIS A 58 -10.64 13.84 6.24
N TYR A 59 -11.19 12.67 6.57
CA TYR A 59 -12.60 12.49 6.92
C TYR A 59 -12.84 12.32 8.43
N ALA A 60 -11.82 12.02 9.25
CA ALA A 60 -12.05 11.82 10.68
C ALA A 60 -12.36 13.14 11.41
N LYS A 61 -13.60 13.32 11.88
CA LYS A 61 -14.09 14.50 12.63
C LYS A 61 -13.13 14.96 13.74
N ASN A 62 -12.61 14.00 14.50
CA ASN A 62 -11.47 14.18 15.39
C ASN A 62 -10.37 13.27 14.86
N VAL A 63 -9.29 13.84 14.33
CA VAL A 63 -8.10 13.03 14.08
C VAL A 63 -7.61 12.62 15.47
N LYS A 64 -7.97 11.41 15.92
CA LYS A 64 -7.31 10.77 17.07
C LYS A 64 -5.89 10.42 16.64
N VAL A 65 -5.07 11.44 16.39
CA VAL A 65 -3.63 11.30 16.42
C VAL A 65 -3.33 11.03 17.87
N SER A 66 -2.99 9.78 18.18
CA SER A 66 -2.45 9.47 19.49
C SER A 66 -1.30 10.43 19.77
N LEU A 67 -1.41 11.23 20.83
CA LEU A 67 -0.32 12.07 21.34
C LEU A 67 0.61 11.28 22.27
N ASP A 68 0.38 9.97 22.39
CA ASP A 68 1.31 9.07 23.06
C ASP A 68 2.69 9.17 22.40
N VAL A 69 3.71 9.38 23.22
CA VAL A 69 5.07 9.65 22.73
C VAL A 69 5.62 8.46 21.94
N ALA A 70 5.20 7.22 22.22
CA ALA A 70 5.64 6.06 21.46
C ALA A 70 4.93 5.95 20.11
N GLU A 71 3.63 6.23 20.05
CA GLU A 71 2.86 6.29 18.80
C GLU A 71 3.25 7.51 17.93
N LEU A 72 3.52 8.67 18.54
CA LEU A 72 4.06 9.84 17.86
C LEU A 72 5.48 9.57 17.35
N HIS A 73 6.36 8.96 18.15
CA HIS A 73 7.69 8.58 17.70
C HIS A 73 7.61 7.56 16.55
N LYS A 74 6.73 6.57 16.63
CA LYS A 74 6.49 5.60 15.54
C LYS A 74 5.95 6.31 14.29
N LYS A 75 4.99 7.23 14.42
CA LYS A 75 4.40 7.96 13.30
C LYS A 75 5.33 9.01 12.69
N LEU A 76 6.18 9.66 13.49
CA LEU A 76 7.07 10.75 13.05
C LEU A 76 8.47 10.27 12.66
N VAL A 77 9.01 9.23 13.31
CA VAL A 77 10.36 8.69 13.06
C VAL A 77 10.32 7.46 12.14
N ARG A 78 9.22 6.69 12.15
CA ARG A 78 9.01 5.53 11.27
C ARG A 78 7.77 5.73 10.39
N LEU A 79 7.79 6.81 9.59
CA LEU A 79 6.74 7.12 8.61
C LEU A 79 6.43 5.96 7.66
N HIS A 80 7.35 5.00 7.52
CA HIS A 80 7.16 3.78 6.77
C HIS A 80 7.70 2.55 7.53
N SER A 81 6.96 1.44 7.49
CA SER A 81 7.34 0.17 8.12
C SER A 81 7.27 -0.96 7.12
N VAL A 82 8.27 -1.84 7.14
CA VAL A 82 8.36 -3.02 6.28
C VAL A 82 8.62 -4.27 7.12
N ASN A 83 8.22 -5.43 6.62
CA ASN A 83 8.52 -6.71 7.23
C ASN A 83 9.67 -7.40 6.47
N ILE A 84 10.55 -8.09 7.20
CA ILE A 84 11.56 -8.97 6.61
C ILE A 84 11.22 -10.41 6.95
N VAL A 85 11.00 -11.23 5.94
CA VAL A 85 10.70 -12.67 6.08
C VAL A 85 11.90 -13.47 5.60
N THR A 86 12.29 -14.49 6.36
CA THR A 86 13.38 -15.41 6.00
C THR A 86 12.82 -16.76 5.60
N LEU A 87 13.12 -17.22 4.38
CA LEU A 87 12.81 -18.55 3.87
C LEU A 87 14.10 -19.17 3.34
N ASP A 88 14.44 -20.39 3.77
CA ASP A 88 15.63 -21.13 3.33
C ASP A 88 16.91 -20.27 3.29
N GLN A 89 17.16 -19.53 4.37
CA GLN A 89 18.28 -18.58 4.56
C GLN A 89 18.24 -17.30 3.70
N GLN A 90 17.34 -17.21 2.71
CA GLN A 90 17.11 -16.00 1.93
C GLN A 90 16.14 -15.07 2.66
N ARG A 91 16.48 -13.78 2.71
CA ARG A 91 15.62 -12.73 3.28
C ARG A 91 14.85 -12.00 2.18
N TYR A 92 13.59 -11.70 2.45
CA TYR A 92 12.69 -10.99 1.54
C TYR A 92 12.09 -9.77 2.26
N LEU A 93 12.03 -8.65 1.54
CA LEU A 93 11.31 -7.46 1.94
C LEU A 93 9.86 -7.64 1.54
N ILE A 94 8.99 -7.53 2.53
CA ILE A 94 7.54 -7.58 2.39
C ILE A 94 7.00 -6.21 2.78
N ASP A 95 6.36 -5.56 1.82
CA ASP A 95 5.79 -4.24 2.00
C ASP A 95 4.45 -4.16 1.29
N VAL A 96 3.40 -4.07 2.09
CA VAL A 96 2.01 -3.92 1.64
C VAL A 96 1.49 -2.51 1.87
N GLY A 97 2.30 -1.63 2.48
CA GLY A 97 1.91 -0.30 2.96
C GLY A 97 2.52 0.85 2.17
N TYR A 98 3.28 0.58 1.10
CA TYR A 98 3.94 1.62 0.31
C TYR A 98 2.98 2.49 -0.52
N GLY A 99 1.87 1.92 -1.00
CA GLY A 99 1.01 2.53 -2.04
C GLY A 99 1.38 2.07 -3.45
N GLY A 100 1.18 2.91 -4.47
CA GLY A 100 1.20 2.52 -5.90
C GLY A 100 2.56 2.09 -6.49
N ASN A 101 3.67 2.50 -5.88
CA ASN A 101 5.01 2.07 -6.29
C ASN A 101 5.57 0.93 -5.42
N GLY A 102 4.71 0.32 -4.60
CA GLY A 102 5.10 -0.75 -3.69
C GLY A 102 5.44 -2.07 -4.39
N PRO A 103 6.19 -2.96 -3.72
CA PRO A 103 6.41 -4.31 -4.21
C PRO A 103 5.11 -5.14 -4.09
N ARG A 104 4.77 -5.88 -5.14
CA ARG A 104 3.56 -6.73 -5.20
C ARG A 104 3.83 -8.19 -4.85
N CYS A 105 5.10 -8.53 -4.71
CA CYS A 105 5.60 -9.84 -4.31
C CYS A 105 6.83 -9.67 -3.40
N PRO A 106 7.24 -10.73 -2.69
CA PRO A 106 8.42 -10.71 -1.84
C PRO A 106 9.65 -10.31 -2.63
N LEU A 107 10.28 -9.19 -2.24
CA LEU A 107 11.46 -8.68 -2.93
C LEU A 107 12.72 -9.23 -2.23
N PRO A 108 13.52 -10.09 -2.85
CA PRO A 108 14.69 -10.65 -2.20
C PRO A 108 15.68 -9.54 -1.85
N LEU A 109 16.26 -9.59 -0.64
CA LEU A 109 17.33 -8.69 -0.18
C LEU A 109 18.67 -9.05 -0.87
N VAL A 110 18.68 -8.95 -2.19
CA VAL A 110 19.82 -9.16 -3.07
C VAL A 110 20.15 -7.82 -3.72
N LYS A 111 21.40 -7.38 -3.55
CA LYS A 111 21.83 -6.07 -4.03
C LYS A 111 21.78 -6.01 -5.56
N GLY A 112 21.04 -5.03 -6.08
CA GLY A 112 21.04 -4.64 -7.48
C GLY A 112 20.23 -5.53 -8.42
N SER A 113 19.56 -6.58 -7.91
CA SER A 113 18.67 -7.40 -8.74
C SER A 113 17.42 -6.63 -9.14
N ILE A 114 17.19 -6.56 -10.45
CA ILE A 114 16.06 -5.84 -11.04
C ILE A 114 14.87 -6.81 -11.12
N HIS A 115 13.72 -6.36 -10.61
CA HIS A 115 12.47 -7.10 -10.61
C HIS A 115 11.39 -6.30 -11.33
N LYS A 116 10.48 -6.99 -12.01
CA LYS A 116 9.34 -6.36 -12.69
C LYS A 116 8.32 -5.84 -11.67
N ASN A 117 7.73 -4.69 -11.95
CA ASN A 117 6.54 -4.20 -11.26
C ASN A 117 5.33 -4.13 -12.23
N ILE A 118 4.46 -3.13 -12.14
CA ILE A 118 3.31 -2.99 -13.06
C ILE A 118 3.79 -2.48 -14.42
N GLY A 119 3.36 -3.14 -15.49
CA GLY A 119 3.67 -2.73 -16.86
C GLY A 119 5.17 -2.68 -17.12
N THR A 120 5.66 -1.52 -17.57
CA THR A 120 7.08 -1.27 -17.86
C THR A 120 7.90 -0.93 -16.62
N GLN A 121 7.26 -0.72 -15.46
CA GLN A 121 7.95 -0.33 -14.24
C GLN A 121 8.81 -1.48 -13.70
N THR A 122 9.96 -1.15 -13.14
CA THR A 122 10.84 -2.12 -12.46
C THR A 122 11.32 -1.57 -11.12
N MET A 123 11.67 -2.47 -10.21
CA MET A 123 12.10 -2.19 -8.85
C MET A 123 13.42 -2.90 -8.53
N ARG A 124 14.21 -2.34 -7.61
CA ARG A 124 15.43 -2.96 -7.09
C ARG A 124 15.74 -2.52 -5.67
N LEU A 125 16.54 -3.31 -4.97
CA LEU A 125 17.17 -2.94 -3.70
C LEU A 125 18.66 -2.71 -3.92
N VAL A 126 19.16 -1.54 -3.54
CA VAL A 126 20.61 -1.27 -3.49
C VAL A 126 21.08 -1.12 -2.05
N TYR A 127 22.35 -1.42 -1.79
CA TYR A 127 22.94 -1.31 -0.45
C TYR A 127 24.06 -0.26 -0.44
N GLU A 128 23.67 0.98 -0.21
CA GLU A 128 24.46 2.18 -0.49
C GLU A 128 24.35 3.20 0.67
N PRO A 129 25.35 4.08 0.83
CA PRO A 129 25.24 5.20 1.75
C PRO A 129 24.20 6.22 1.27
N LEU A 130 23.42 6.80 2.19
CA LEU A 130 22.60 7.97 1.91
C LEU A 130 23.48 9.23 1.79
N PRO A 131 23.03 10.28 1.06
CA PRO A 131 23.72 11.56 1.02
C PRO A 131 24.05 12.07 2.44
N GLY A 132 25.31 12.37 2.71
CA GLY A 132 25.77 12.85 4.02
C GLY A 132 26.03 11.75 5.08
N SER A 133 25.83 10.47 4.78
CA SER A 133 26.12 9.36 5.69
C SER A 133 27.16 8.40 5.14
N ARG A 134 28.01 7.84 6.02
CA ARG A 134 28.90 6.71 5.68
C ARG A 134 28.24 5.35 5.89
N GLN A 135 27.13 5.32 6.63
CA GLN A 135 26.42 4.09 6.94
C GLN A 135 25.60 3.65 5.73
N ARG A 136 25.84 2.41 5.28
CA ARG A 136 25.09 1.80 4.19
C ARG A 136 23.73 1.33 4.67
N GLN A 137 22.73 1.54 3.83
CA GLN A 137 21.35 1.15 4.08
C GLN A 137 20.77 0.49 2.83
N TRP A 138 19.74 -0.33 3.02
CA TRP A 138 18.95 -0.83 1.91
C TRP A 138 18.08 0.32 1.39
N ILE A 139 18.23 0.64 0.11
CA ILE A 139 17.48 1.69 -0.56
C ILE A 139 16.61 1.02 -1.61
N TYR A 140 15.30 1.20 -1.48
CA TYR A 140 14.32 0.81 -2.48
C TYR A 140 14.27 1.84 -3.60
N GLN A 141 14.39 1.36 -4.83
CA GLN A 141 14.41 2.19 -6.03
C GLN A 141 13.43 1.63 -7.06
N THR A 142 12.75 2.54 -7.76
CA THR A 142 11.84 2.22 -8.87
C THR A 142 12.23 3.01 -10.10
N ARG A 143 11.88 2.51 -11.29
CA ARG A 143 11.93 3.26 -12.56
C ARG A 143 10.71 2.89 -13.39
N ASN A 144 10.12 3.83 -14.11
CA ASN A 144 8.88 3.60 -14.86
C ASN A 144 9.11 2.94 -16.22
N ALA A 145 10.29 3.12 -16.81
CA ALA A 145 10.69 2.50 -18.07
C ALA A 145 12.21 2.24 -18.08
N GLU A 146 12.68 1.41 -19.01
CA GLU A 146 14.09 0.98 -19.06
C GLU A 146 15.07 2.11 -19.36
N ASP A 147 14.64 3.08 -20.17
CA ASP A 147 15.37 4.29 -20.56
C ASP A 147 15.34 5.40 -19.49
N GLN A 148 14.53 5.23 -18.44
CA GLN A 148 14.42 6.19 -17.34
C GLN A 148 15.34 5.83 -16.16
N PRO A 149 15.84 6.84 -15.42
CA PRO A 149 16.66 6.61 -14.25
C PRO A 149 15.85 5.97 -13.12
N PHE A 150 16.54 5.19 -12.28
CA PHE A 150 16.00 4.77 -11.00
C PHE A 150 15.87 5.97 -10.05
N PHE A 151 14.75 6.05 -9.35
CA PHE A 151 14.49 7.04 -8.31
C PHE A 151 14.02 6.37 -7.02
N THR A 152 14.24 7.04 -5.91
CA THR A 152 13.68 6.70 -4.60
C THR A 152 12.68 7.77 -4.23
N SER A 153 11.56 7.39 -3.61
CA SER A 153 10.63 8.36 -3.04
C SER A 153 11.31 9.07 -1.86
N CYS A 154 11.82 10.27 -2.12
CA CYS A 154 12.46 11.13 -1.15
C CYS A 154 11.63 12.41 -1.04
N HIS A 155 10.45 12.36 -0.42
CA HIS A 155 9.72 13.59 -0.10
C HIS A 155 9.89 13.89 1.39
N SER A 156 10.51 15.03 1.69
CA SER A 156 10.64 15.58 3.05
C SER A 156 9.31 16.08 3.61
N ASP A 157 8.34 16.33 2.73
CA ASP A 157 7.06 16.93 3.08
C ASP A 157 6.00 15.84 3.15
N CYS A 158 5.28 15.77 4.28
CA CYS A 158 4.18 14.85 4.49
C CYS A 158 2.96 15.30 3.67
N PHE A 159 3.02 15.13 2.35
CA PHE A 159 1.95 15.49 1.42
C PHE A 159 0.64 14.73 1.75
N LEU A 160 0.72 13.62 2.47
CA LEU A 160 -0.41 12.80 2.88
C LEU A 160 -1.42 13.52 3.79
N THR A 161 -1.07 14.63 4.44
CA THR A 161 -2.01 15.44 5.23
C THR A 161 -2.76 16.47 4.40
N SER A 162 -2.24 16.85 3.24
CA SER A 162 -2.83 17.84 2.33
C SER A 162 -3.45 17.21 1.08
N HIS A 163 -2.98 16.03 0.69
CA HIS A 163 -3.41 15.27 -0.48
C HIS A 163 -4.07 13.97 -0.06
N LEU A 164 -5.26 13.71 -0.61
CA LEU A 164 -5.99 12.46 -0.42
C LEU A 164 -5.51 11.46 -1.46
N LEU A 165 -5.08 10.29 -0.99
CA LEU A 165 -4.58 9.22 -1.83
C LEU A 165 -5.18 7.88 -1.41
N VAL A 166 -5.83 7.22 -2.36
CA VAL A 166 -6.26 5.82 -2.23
C VAL A 166 -5.71 5.03 -3.40
N VAL A 167 -5.07 3.90 -3.11
CA VAL A 167 -4.49 3.01 -4.13
C VAL A 167 -5.02 1.60 -3.91
N LYS A 168 -5.51 0.98 -4.99
CA LYS A 168 -5.91 -0.42 -4.98
C LYS A 168 -5.34 -1.14 -6.18
N TYR A 169 -4.67 -2.26 -5.92
CA TYR A 169 -4.16 -3.11 -6.97
C TYR A 169 -5.26 -3.96 -7.60
N LEU A 170 -5.15 -4.17 -8.91
CA LEU A 170 -6.07 -4.97 -9.70
C LEU A 170 -5.44 -6.33 -9.99
N ARG A 171 -6.15 -7.39 -9.67
CA ARG A 171 -5.71 -8.78 -9.82
C ARG A 171 -6.65 -9.56 -10.70
N GLU A 172 -6.07 -10.47 -11.47
CA GLU A 172 -6.78 -11.54 -12.13
C GLU A 172 -6.07 -12.85 -11.79
N ARG A 173 -6.80 -13.81 -11.22
CA ARG A 173 -6.24 -15.07 -10.70
C ARG A 173 -5.06 -14.82 -9.77
N ASP A 174 -3.85 -15.18 -10.19
CA ASP A 174 -2.63 -15.05 -9.39
C ASP A 174 -1.73 -13.88 -9.76
N GLU A 175 -2.14 -13.07 -10.75
CA GLU A 175 -1.36 -11.96 -11.26
C GLU A 175 -2.01 -10.61 -10.96
N VAL A 176 -1.23 -9.71 -10.37
CA VAL A 176 -1.62 -8.30 -10.26
C VAL A 176 -1.17 -7.59 -11.54
N TYR A 177 -2.15 -7.20 -12.36
CA TYR A 177 -1.93 -6.66 -13.71
C TYR A 177 -1.97 -5.13 -13.75
N GLY A 178 -2.47 -4.48 -12.71
CA GLY A 178 -2.65 -3.04 -12.71
C GLY A 178 -3.03 -2.46 -11.36
N GLU A 179 -3.42 -1.20 -11.37
CA GLU A 179 -3.84 -0.44 -10.20
C GLU A 179 -4.92 0.58 -10.60
N ILE A 180 -5.73 0.95 -9.62
CA ILE A 180 -6.61 2.10 -9.66
C ILE A 180 -6.24 3.02 -8.50
N VAL A 181 -6.19 4.31 -8.76
CA VAL A 181 -5.73 5.34 -7.83
C VAL A 181 -6.77 6.46 -7.79
N LEU A 182 -7.18 6.85 -6.58
CA LEU A 182 -7.84 8.14 -6.34
C LEU A 182 -6.78 9.09 -5.82
N ASP A 183 -6.50 10.12 -6.61
CA ASP A 183 -5.49 11.16 -6.37
C ASP A 183 -6.23 12.50 -6.30
N ASP A 184 -6.51 12.92 -5.06
CA ASP A 184 -7.39 14.03 -4.67
C ASP A 184 -8.81 13.91 -5.26
N ASP A 185 -9.00 14.44 -6.46
CA ASP A 185 -10.25 14.49 -7.23
C ASP A 185 -10.27 13.52 -8.43
N LYS A 186 -9.12 12.92 -8.77
CA LYS A 186 -8.96 12.15 -10.02
C LYS A 186 -8.86 10.66 -9.74
N VAL A 187 -9.77 9.89 -10.31
CA VAL A 187 -9.65 8.43 -10.40
C VAL A 187 -8.86 8.10 -11.66
N LYS A 188 -7.71 7.45 -11.51
CA LYS A 188 -6.82 7.04 -12.59
C LYS A 188 -6.63 5.53 -12.54
N LYS A 189 -6.51 4.89 -13.69
CA LYS A 189 -6.26 3.46 -13.81
C LYS A 189 -5.00 3.21 -14.63
N ASN A 190 -4.16 2.30 -14.17
CA ASN A 190 -2.94 1.89 -14.84
C ASN A 190 -2.96 0.38 -15.01
N GLN A 191 -3.02 -0.10 -16.27
CA GLN A 191 -3.02 -1.53 -16.61
C GLN A 191 -1.81 -1.93 -17.47
N GLY A 192 -0.74 -1.12 -17.49
CA GLY A 192 0.36 -1.35 -18.42
C GLY A 192 1.41 -0.24 -18.52
N GLY A 193 1.58 0.58 -17.48
CA GLY A 193 2.61 1.63 -17.41
C GLY A 193 2.12 3.04 -17.74
N LYS A 194 0.84 3.21 -18.08
CA LYS A 194 0.23 4.53 -18.33
C LYS A 194 -1.02 4.73 -17.49
N ASN A 195 -1.05 5.85 -16.76
CA ASN A 195 -2.25 6.31 -16.07
C ASN A 195 -3.27 6.85 -17.08
N VAL A 196 -4.47 6.28 -17.06
CA VAL A 196 -5.64 6.73 -17.81
C VAL A 196 -6.64 7.31 -16.82
N LEU A 197 -7.09 8.55 -17.04
CA LEU A 197 -8.13 9.16 -16.23
C LEU A 197 -9.46 8.42 -16.48
N VAL A 198 -10.08 7.93 -15.41
CA VAL A 198 -11.36 7.22 -15.43
C VAL A 198 -12.49 8.17 -15.05
N GLN A 199 -12.29 8.98 -14.03
CA GLN A 199 -13.29 9.91 -13.51
C GLN A 199 -12.58 11.11 -12.87
N MET A 200 -13.14 12.31 -13.05
CA MET A 200 -12.81 13.49 -12.28
C MET A 200 -14.02 13.79 -11.38
N CYS A 201 -13.81 13.85 -10.08
CA CYS A 201 -14.84 14.15 -9.09
C CYS A 201 -14.88 15.65 -8.88
N MET A 202 -15.97 16.30 -9.27
CA MET A 202 -16.16 17.73 -9.04
C MET A 202 -16.71 18.01 -7.64
N THR A 203 -17.35 17.00 -7.03
CA THR A 203 -18.00 17.12 -5.73
C THR A 203 -17.57 16.01 -4.76
N GLU A 204 -17.70 16.28 -3.45
CA GLU A 204 -17.48 15.27 -2.42
C GLU A 204 -18.40 14.06 -2.60
N ARG A 205 -19.64 14.30 -3.01
CA ARG A 205 -20.62 13.23 -3.26
C ARG A 205 -20.13 12.28 -4.34
N GLU A 206 -19.56 12.81 -5.42
CA GLU A 206 -18.97 12.00 -6.48
C GLU A 206 -17.73 11.24 -6.01
N ARG A 207 -16.89 11.87 -5.19
CA ARG A 207 -15.69 11.23 -4.63
C ARG A 207 -16.06 10.09 -3.67
N VAL A 208 -17.02 10.29 -2.78
CA VAL A 208 -17.55 9.26 -1.88
C VAL A 208 -18.16 8.09 -2.68
N LYS A 209 -18.89 8.40 -3.76
CA LYS A 209 -19.40 7.37 -4.66
C LYS A 209 -18.27 6.59 -5.34
N ALA A 210 -17.21 7.27 -5.79
CA ALA A 210 -16.04 6.62 -6.38
C ALA A 210 -15.30 5.73 -5.37
N LEU A 211 -15.16 6.16 -4.11
CA LEU A 211 -14.59 5.37 -3.01
C LEU A 211 -15.35 4.04 -2.83
N LYS A 212 -16.68 4.10 -2.84
CA LYS A 212 -17.52 2.90 -2.73
C LYS A 212 -17.37 2.00 -3.96
N ASP A 213 -17.60 2.55 -5.15
CA ASP A 213 -17.72 1.75 -6.38
C ASP A 213 -16.38 1.15 -6.84
N GLN A 214 -15.28 1.91 -6.72
CA GLN A 214 -13.97 1.51 -7.24
C GLN A 214 -13.10 0.85 -6.17
N PHE A 215 -13.17 1.34 -4.93
CA PHE A 215 -12.27 0.91 -3.86
C PHE A 215 -12.96 -0.03 -2.86
N GLY A 216 -14.29 -0.04 -2.80
CA GLY A 216 -15.06 -0.80 -1.81
C GLY A 216 -15.00 -0.16 -0.42
N ILE A 217 -14.77 1.15 -0.35
CA ILE A 217 -14.66 1.92 0.90
C ILE A 217 -15.97 2.68 1.10
N GLU A 218 -16.64 2.41 2.21
CA GLU A 218 -17.87 3.11 2.60
C GLU A 218 -17.59 4.04 3.78
N LEU A 219 -17.94 5.31 3.62
CA LEU A 219 -17.83 6.33 4.66
C LEU A 219 -19.22 6.61 5.25
N THR A 220 -19.30 6.66 6.56
CA THR A 220 -20.51 7.09 7.28
C THR A 220 -20.82 8.57 7.01
N GLU A 221 -22.06 8.99 7.23
CA GLU A 221 -22.45 10.40 7.06
C GLU A 221 -21.64 11.35 7.97
N GLU A 222 -21.28 10.91 9.18
CA GLU A 222 -20.43 11.66 10.10
C GLU A 222 -19.01 11.84 9.55
N GLU A 223 -18.42 10.78 8.97
CA GLU A 223 -17.09 10.86 8.33
C GLU A 223 -17.13 11.77 7.11
N GLN A 224 -18.15 11.65 6.26
CA GLN A 224 -18.32 12.50 5.08
C GLN A 224 -18.37 14.00 5.44
N LYS A 225 -19.00 14.36 6.56
CA LYS A 225 -19.01 15.74 7.06
C LYS A 225 -17.65 16.19 7.59
N GLY A 226 -16.80 15.26 8.05
CA GLY A 226 -15.53 15.56 8.69
C GLY A 226 -14.46 16.19 7.79
N ILE A 227 -14.62 16.10 6.46
CA ILE A 227 -13.74 16.73 5.48
C ILE A 227 -14.03 18.21 5.23
N GLN A 228 -15.23 18.68 5.60
CA GLN A 228 -15.63 20.07 5.38
C GLN A 228 -14.65 21.05 6.04
N GLY A 229 -14.21 22.05 5.27
CA GLY A 229 -13.26 23.07 5.73
C GLY A 229 -11.79 22.62 5.71
N ARG A 230 -11.47 21.39 5.26
CA ARG A 230 -10.08 20.95 5.03
C ARG A 230 -9.61 21.33 3.63
N MET A 231 -8.28 21.38 3.46
CA MET A 231 -7.66 21.71 2.16
C MET A 231 -8.01 20.70 1.05
N SER A 232 -8.25 19.45 1.41
CA SER A 232 -8.59 18.36 0.48
C SER A 232 -10.09 18.29 0.14
N ALA A 233 -10.91 19.21 0.66
CA ALA A 233 -12.35 19.24 0.43
C ALA A 233 -12.70 19.71 -0.99
N LEU A 234 -13.59 19.00 -1.67
CA LEU A 234 -14.25 19.41 -2.90
C LEU A 234 -15.59 20.09 -2.59
N ALA A 235 -16.26 20.59 -3.64
CA ALA A 235 -17.59 21.16 -3.51
C ALA A 235 -18.61 20.13 -2.96
N MET A 236 -19.54 20.56 -2.11
CA MET A 236 -20.52 19.66 -1.49
C MET A 236 -21.64 19.22 -2.46
N SER A 237 -21.86 19.98 -3.54
CA SER A 237 -22.73 19.69 -4.70
C SER A 237 -22.62 20.85 -5.70
N ASP A 238 -22.96 20.62 -6.97
CA ASP A 238 -23.15 21.71 -7.94
C ASP A 238 -24.27 22.64 -7.45
N CYS A 239 -24.01 23.95 -7.46
CA CYS A 239 -25.07 24.96 -7.33
C CYS A 239 -26.06 24.89 -8.51
#